data_AF-A0A258CSS9-F1
#
_entry.id   AF-A0A258CSS9-F1
#
_cell.length_a   1.000
_cell.length_b   1.000
_cell.length_c   1.000
_cell.angle_alpha   90.00
_cell.angle_beta   90.00
_cell.angle_gamma   90.00
#
_symmetry.space_group_name_H-M   'P 1'
#
loop_
_entity.id
_entity.type
_entity.pdbx_description
1 polymer ?
#
loop_
_entity_poly.entity_id
_entity_poly.type
_entity_poly.pdbx_seq_one_letter_code
_entity_poly.pdbx_strand_id
1 'polypeptide(L)'
;MLPANPWHIRVHRITTPRALHATEGGFAIGRADLNADSYIDAAGRGVAKSLTDVSAIVDLAGQRAGRAHRAYPNSNLIVSKTIVPQLRGEIGAGTTVLMTAAMALPAGALAEAALAGPPAAPDIAALEALFAREGVDVSAILVPERF
;
A
#
# COMPACT_ATOMS: atom_id res chain seq x y z
N MET A 1 0.64 2.13 11.24
CA MET A 1 1.64 2.04 10.15
C MET A 1 3.00 1.81 10.79
N LEU A 2 3.87 1.00 10.17
CA LEU A 2 5.21 0.68 10.63
C LEU A 2 6.23 1.19 9.60
N PRO A 3 7.25 1.98 10.03
CA PRO A 3 8.30 2.42 9.12
C PRO A 3 9.26 1.27 8.80
N ALA A 4 9.59 1.08 7.53
CA ALA A 4 10.53 0.06 7.05
C ALA A 4 11.28 0.54 5.80
N ASN A 5 11.97 1.69 5.90
CA ASN A 5 12.58 2.43 4.79
C ASN A 5 13.22 1.49 3.73
N PRO A 6 12.85 1.61 2.42
CA PRO A 6 11.95 2.59 1.80
C PRO A 6 10.46 2.23 1.86
N TRP A 7 10.12 1.14 2.52
CA TRP A 7 8.76 0.62 2.61
C TRP A 7 7.97 1.25 3.75
N HIS A 8 6.68 1.42 3.48
CA HIS A 8 5.66 1.77 4.46
C HIS A 8 4.80 0.54 4.70
N ILE A 9 4.97 -0.11 5.85
CA ILE A 9 4.17 -1.28 6.21
C ILE A 9 2.85 -0.82 6.85
N ARG A 10 1.74 -1.34 6.35
CA ARG A 10 0.39 -1.05 6.83
C ARG A 10 -0.24 -2.35 7.29
N VAL A 11 -0.72 -2.35 8.53
CA VAL A 11 -1.41 -3.48 9.13
C VAL A 11 -2.81 -2.99 9.50
N HIS A 12 -3.83 -3.67 8.98
CA HIS A 12 -5.23 -3.35 9.23
C HIS A 12 -5.91 -4.57 9.84
N ARG A 13 -6.58 -4.41 10.98
CA ARG A 13 -7.50 -5.41 11.53
C ARG A 13 -8.91 -4.95 11.26
N ILE A 14 -9.65 -5.73 10.49
CA ILE A 14 -11.00 -5.39 10.06
C ILE A 14 -11.95 -6.45 10.60
N THR A 15 -12.91 -6.02 11.43
CA THR A 15 -14.01 -6.86 11.91
C THR A 15 -15.30 -6.42 11.25
N THR A 16 -15.98 -7.33 10.56
CA THR A 16 -17.22 -7.04 9.81
C THR A 16 -18.20 -8.21 9.90
N PRO A 17 -19.53 -7.97 10.01
CA PRO A 17 -20.53 -9.03 10.00
C PRO A 17 -20.84 -9.56 8.59
N ARG A 18 -20.24 -8.99 7.54
CA ARG A 18 -20.52 -9.32 6.13
C ARG A 18 -19.26 -9.30 5.28
N ALA A 19 -19.31 -9.96 4.13
CA ALA A 19 -18.26 -9.90 3.13
C ALA A 19 -18.11 -8.48 2.55
N LEU A 20 -16.87 -8.06 2.30
CA LEU A 20 -16.53 -6.77 1.69
C LEU A 20 -15.55 -6.98 0.53
N HIS A 21 -15.61 -6.12 -0.48
CA HIS A 21 -14.54 -5.97 -1.45
C HIS A 21 -13.58 -4.88 -0.99
N ALA A 22 -12.30 -5.22 -0.85
CA ALA A 22 -11.26 -4.29 -0.46
C ALA A 22 -10.41 -3.89 -1.67
N THR A 23 -10.01 -2.62 -1.70
CA THR A 23 -8.96 -2.12 -2.59
C THR A 23 -8.07 -1.19 -1.78
N GLU A 24 -6.80 -1.53 -1.67
CA GLU A 24 -5.79 -0.70 -0.99
C GLU A 24 -4.83 -0.13 -2.04
N GLY A 25 -4.57 1.18 -1.99
CA GLY A 25 -3.69 1.89 -2.92
C GLY A 25 -2.28 2.11 -2.36
N GLY A 26 -1.29 1.96 -3.21
CA GLY A 26 0.10 2.37 -2.98
C GLY A 26 0.29 3.86 -3.22
N PHE A 27 1.51 4.24 -3.61
CA PHE A 27 1.82 5.62 -3.95
C PHE A 27 1.57 5.85 -5.45
N ALA A 28 0.96 6.98 -5.80
CA ALA A 28 0.73 7.34 -7.19
C ALA A 28 2.02 7.85 -7.82
N ILE A 29 2.33 7.41 -9.04
CA ILE A 29 3.39 8.00 -9.87
C ILE A 29 2.79 8.57 -11.16
N GLY A 30 3.49 9.53 -11.77
CA GLY A 30 3.11 10.09 -13.06
C GLY A 30 3.09 8.99 -14.13
N ARG A 31 2.06 9.02 -14.99
CA ARG A 31 1.94 8.11 -16.14
C ARG A 31 2.45 8.80 -17.39
N ALA A 32 3.40 8.17 -18.07
CA ALA A 32 3.94 8.65 -19.33
C ALA A 32 2.88 8.67 -20.44
N ASP A 33 3.13 9.53 -21.43
CA ASP A 33 2.43 9.48 -22.71
C ASP A 33 2.87 8.26 -23.53
N LEU A 34 2.01 7.88 -24.49
CA LEU A 34 2.29 6.81 -25.46
C LEU A 34 2.63 5.43 -24.84
N ASN A 35 2.23 5.20 -23.58
CA ASN A 35 2.47 3.94 -22.85
C ASN A 35 3.96 3.56 -22.71
N ALA A 36 4.85 4.54 -22.49
CA ALA A 36 6.27 4.28 -22.27
C ALA A 36 6.60 3.63 -20.90
N ASP A 37 5.61 3.52 -20.00
CA ASP A 37 5.78 2.90 -18.68
C ASP A 37 5.69 1.37 -18.74
N SER A 38 6.35 0.70 -17.79
CA SER A 38 6.17 -0.74 -17.55
C SER A 38 5.39 -0.98 -16.26
N TYR A 39 4.66 -2.09 -16.23
CA TYR A 39 3.82 -2.44 -15.09
C TYR A 39 3.73 -3.94 -14.86
N ILE A 40 3.50 -4.32 -13.61
CA ILE A 40 3.29 -5.69 -13.17
C ILE A 40 1.94 -5.77 -12.47
N ASP A 41 1.08 -6.62 -13.02
CA ASP A 41 -0.17 -7.08 -12.41
C ASP A 41 0.04 -8.55 -12.02
N ALA A 42 0.16 -8.85 -10.73
CA ALA A 42 0.47 -10.19 -10.23
C ALA A 42 -0.25 -10.49 -8.91
N ALA A 43 -0.40 -11.77 -8.58
CA ALA A 43 -0.88 -12.18 -7.26
C ALA A 43 0.02 -11.57 -6.17
N GLY A 44 -0.59 -10.90 -5.20
CA GLY A 44 0.08 -10.24 -4.09
C GLY A 44 0.96 -9.04 -4.46
N ARG A 45 1.02 -8.59 -5.73
CA ARG A 45 2.00 -7.59 -6.15
C ARG A 45 1.52 -6.72 -7.30
N GLY A 46 1.53 -5.41 -7.10
CA GLY A 46 1.35 -4.40 -8.14
C GLY A 46 2.60 -3.53 -8.24
N VAL A 47 3.14 -3.33 -9.44
CA VAL A 47 4.31 -2.46 -9.67
C VAL A 47 4.06 -1.56 -10.87
N ALA A 48 4.42 -0.29 -10.75
CA ALA A 48 4.46 0.67 -11.85
C ALA A 48 5.88 1.24 -11.92
N LYS A 49 6.45 1.29 -13.13
CA LYS A 49 7.75 1.89 -13.39
C LYS A 49 7.63 2.86 -14.56
N SER A 50 7.89 4.14 -14.29
CA SER A 50 8.08 5.17 -15.30
C SER A 50 9.56 5.42 -15.54
N LEU A 51 9.87 6.38 -16.42
CA LEU A 51 11.24 6.85 -16.61
C LEU A 51 11.86 7.44 -15.33
N THR A 52 11.04 8.07 -14.48
CA THR A 52 11.49 8.84 -13.33
C THR A 52 11.25 8.15 -12.01
N ASP A 53 10.27 7.25 -11.92
CA ASP A 53 9.76 6.72 -10.66
C ASP A 53 9.41 5.23 -10.74
N VAL A 54 9.53 4.57 -9.60
CA VAL A 54 9.07 3.20 -9.37
C VAL A 54 8.18 3.22 -8.16
N SER A 55 6.95 2.70 -8.28
CA SER A 55 6.07 2.45 -7.15
C SER A 55 5.60 1.01 -7.10
N ALA A 56 5.53 0.46 -5.90
CA ALA A 56 5.06 -0.89 -5.67
C ALA A 56 4.19 -1.00 -4.43
N ILE A 57 3.31 -1.98 -4.48
CA ILE A 57 2.53 -2.47 -3.34
C ILE A 57 2.59 -4.00 -3.33
N VAL A 58 2.86 -4.56 -2.15
CA VAL A 58 3.04 -6.00 -1.93
C VAL A 58 2.16 -6.44 -0.77
N ASP A 59 1.42 -7.53 -0.98
CA ASP A 59 0.65 -8.20 0.06
C ASP A 59 1.57 -9.11 0.88
N LEU A 60 1.74 -8.78 2.15
CA LEU A 60 2.58 -9.57 3.07
C LEU A 60 1.79 -10.71 3.73
N ALA A 61 0.45 -10.68 3.67
CA ALA A 61 -0.44 -11.72 4.22
C ALA A 61 -0.87 -12.77 3.18
N GLY A 62 -0.66 -12.49 1.89
CA GLY A 62 -0.70 -13.48 0.81
C GLY A 62 -2.09 -13.92 0.31
N GLN A 63 -3.05 -12.99 0.15
CA GLN A 63 -4.44 -13.34 -0.25
C GLN A 63 -5.05 -12.40 -1.31
N ARG A 64 -4.37 -11.31 -1.67
CA ARG A 64 -4.90 -10.24 -2.54
C ARG A 64 -4.25 -10.24 -3.92
N ALA A 65 -5.00 -9.86 -4.94
CA ALA A 65 -4.49 -9.63 -6.29
C ALA A 65 -3.90 -8.23 -6.41
N GLY A 66 -2.68 -8.12 -6.93
CA GLY A 66 -2.02 -6.86 -7.21
C GLY A 66 -2.23 -6.37 -8.64
N ARG A 67 -2.32 -5.06 -8.81
CA ARG A 67 -2.38 -4.41 -10.13
C ARG A 67 -1.76 -3.02 -10.12
N ALA A 68 -1.22 -2.58 -11.25
CA ALA A 68 -0.84 -1.20 -11.52
C ALA A 68 -2.04 -0.46 -12.12
N HIS A 69 -2.90 0.12 -11.28
CA HIS A 69 -4.13 0.76 -11.76
C HIS A 69 -3.83 2.10 -12.43
N ARG A 70 -4.08 2.16 -13.74
CA ARG A 70 -4.04 3.39 -14.53
C ARG A 70 -5.30 4.20 -14.24
N ALA A 71 -5.19 5.19 -13.36
CA ALA A 71 -6.33 6.02 -12.98
C ALA A 71 -6.82 6.87 -14.18
N TYR A 72 -8.09 7.27 -14.14
CA TYR A 72 -8.62 8.20 -15.11
C TYR A 72 -7.90 9.55 -15.02
N PRO A 73 -7.79 10.29 -16.14
CA PRO A 73 -7.16 11.61 -16.11
C PRO A 73 -7.81 12.55 -15.09
N ASN A 74 -7.02 13.45 -14.53
CA ASN A 74 -7.40 14.49 -13.57
C ASN A 74 -8.05 13.98 -12.27
N SER A 75 -7.83 12.71 -11.90
CA SER A 75 -8.20 12.16 -10.59
C SER A 75 -7.11 12.36 -9.52
N ASN A 76 -6.04 13.08 -9.84
CA ASN A 76 -4.95 13.46 -8.94
C ASN A 76 -4.74 14.97 -9.02
N LEU A 77 -4.39 15.59 -7.89
CA LEU A 77 -4.25 17.05 -7.79
C LEU A 77 -2.94 17.60 -8.37
N ILE A 78 -1.89 16.78 -8.49
CA ILE A 78 -0.54 17.20 -8.86
C ILE A 78 -0.25 16.88 -10.34
N VAL A 79 -0.59 15.67 -10.78
CA VAL A 79 -0.30 15.19 -12.14
C VAL A 79 -1.57 14.69 -12.81
N SER A 80 -1.80 15.10 -14.07
CA SER A 80 -3.04 14.81 -14.81
C SER A 80 -3.27 13.33 -15.10
N LYS A 81 -2.22 12.50 -15.21
CA LYS A 81 -2.34 11.05 -15.43
C LYS A 81 -1.42 10.33 -14.45
N THR A 82 -1.96 9.34 -13.76
CA THR A 82 -1.20 8.56 -12.78
C THR A 82 -1.39 7.06 -12.95
N ILE A 83 -0.43 6.32 -12.44
CA ILE A 83 -0.57 4.89 -12.13
C ILE A 83 -0.51 4.77 -10.60
N VAL A 84 -1.49 4.08 -10.04
CA VAL A 84 -1.58 3.78 -8.61
C VAL A 84 -1.53 2.26 -8.45
N PRO A 85 -0.42 1.68 -7.98
CA PRO A 85 -0.39 0.27 -7.61
C PRO A 85 -1.47 -0.02 -6.56
N GLN A 86 -2.16 -1.15 -6.68
CA GLN A 86 -3.27 -1.53 -5.81
C GLN A 86 -3.20 -3.00 -5.43
N LEU A 87 -3.69 -3.33 -4.23
CA LEU A 87 -4.05 -4.69 -3.82
C LEU A 87 -5.57 -4.79 -3.71
N ARG A 88 -6.15 -5.85 -4.26
CA ARG A 88 -7.59 -6.12 -4.26
C ARG A 88 -7.89 -7.50 -3.73
N GLY A 89 -8.95 -7.65 -2.96
CA GLY A 89 -9.39 -8.94 -2.49
C GLY A 89 -10.69 -8.83 -1.73
N GLU A 90 -11.18 -9.97 -1.25
CA GLU A 90 -12.35 -10.03 -0.39
C GLU A 90 -11.93 -10.06 1.07
N ILE A 91 -12.79 -9.51 1.93
CA ILE A 91 -12.73 -9.66 3.38
C ILE A 91 -13.99 -10.40 3.77
N GLY A 92 -13.86 -11.61 4.32
CA GLY A 92 -15.00 -12.37 4.81
C GLY A 92 -15.66 -11.73 6.05
N ALA A 93 -16.85 -12.24 6.41
CA ALA A 93 -17.41 -11.93 7.72
C ALA A 93 -16.49 -12.49 8.83
N GLY A 94 -16.44 -11.80 9.97
CA GLY A 94 -15.50 -12.07 11.07
C GLY A 94 -14.36 -11.05 11.09
N THR A 95 -13.19 -11.49 11.54
CA THR A 95 -11.99 -10.64 11.66
C THR A 95 -10.93 -11.07 10.66
N THR A 96 -10.45 -10.13 9.84
CA THR A 96 -9.35 -10.34 8.90
C THR A 96 -8.23 -9.35 9.19
N VAL A 97 -6.98 -9.82 9.12
CA VAL A 97 -5.79 -8.95 9.19
C VAL A 97 -5.18 -8.82 7.80
N LEU A 98 -5.04 -7.59 7.34
CA LEU A 98 -4.36 -7.27 6.09
C LEU A 98 -2.99 -6.68 6.40
N MET A 99 -1.95 -7.12 5.69
CA MET A 99 -0.59 -6.61 5.84
C MET A 99 -0.02 -6.23 4.48
N THR A 100 0.44 -5.00 4.34
CA THR A 100 0.85 -4.43 3.06
C THR A 100 2.18 -3.72 3.21
N ALA A 101 3.11 -3.91 2.27
CA ALA A 101 4.25 -3.02 2.08
C ALA A 101 4.02 -2.16 0.84
N ALA A 102 4.14 -0.84 0.98
CA ALA A 102 4.07 0.10 -0.15
C ALA A 102 5.32 0.98 -0.21
N MET A 103 5.81 1.29 -1.41
CA MET A 103 6.91 2.23 -1.60
C MET A 103 6.75 3.03 -2.90
N ALA A 104 7.43 4.17 -2.95
CA ALA A 104 7.76 4.88 -4.18
C ALA A 104 9.16 5.46 -4.07
N LEU A 105 9.95 5.31 -5.13
CA LEU A 105 11.33 5.78 -5.23
C LEU A 105 11.59 6.33 -6.63
N PRO A 106 12.55 7.25 -6.79
CA PRO A 106 13.08 7.56 -8.11
C PRO A 106 13.57 6.29 -8.82
N ALA A 107 13.36 6.21 -10.12
CA ALA A 107 13.83 5.11 -10.94
C ALA A 107 15.37 5.01 -10.88
N GLY A 108 15.88 3.80 -10.68
CA GLY A 108 17.30 3.53 -10.53
C GLY A 108 17.59 2.30 -9.69
N ALA A 109 18.88 2.07 -9.43
CA ALA A 109 19.37 0.86 -8.75
C ALA A 109 18.75 0.64 -7.35
N LEU A 110 18.52 1.71 -6.59
CA LEU A 110 17.90 1.63 -5.26
C LEU A 110 16.47 1.09 -5.32
N ALA A 111 15.68 1.53 -6.30
CA ALA A 111 14.31 1.07 -6.49
C ALA A 111 14.27 -0.41 -6.89
N GLU A 112 15.16 -0.83 -7.79
CA GLU A 112 15.26 -2.23 -8.22
C GLU A 112 15.72 -3.15 -7.07
N ALA A 113 16.70 -2.72 -6.28
CA ALA A 113 17.15 -3.45 -5.10
C ALA A 113 16.01 -3.60 -4.07
N ALA A 114 15.27 -2.52 -3.80
CA ALA A 114 14.11 -2.57 -2.90
C ALA A 114 13.02 -3.51 -3.44
N LEU A 115 12.71 -3.47 -4.75
CA LEU A 115 11.75 -4.36 -5.40
C LEU A 115 12.13 -5.84 -5.33
N ALA A 116 13.42 -6.15 -5.31
CA ALA A 116 13.93 -7.51 -5.22
C ALA A 116 13.84 -8.06 -3.79
N GLY A 117 13.87 -7.20 -2.76
CA GLY A 117 13.80 -7.56 -1.35
C GLY A 117 12.69 -6.81 -0.60
N PRO A 118 11.41 -7.15 -0.81
CA PRO A 118 10.33 -6.61 0.03
C PRO A 118 10.51 -7.06 1.49
N PRO A 119 10.01 -6.29 2.47
CA PRO A 119 10.15 -6.62 3.88
C PRO A 119 9.31 -7.84 4.23
N ALA A 120 9.71 -8.56 5.28
CA ALA A 120 8.90 -9.63 5.85
C ALA A 120 7.60 -9.09 6.47
N ALA A 121 6.59 -9.95 6.54
CA ALA A 121 5.39 -9.65 7.31
C ALA A 121 5.77 -9.45 8.79
N PRO A 122 5.27 -8.38 9.44
CA PRO A 122 5.55 -8.16 10.86
C PRO A 122 4.85 -9.22 11.72
N ASP A 123 5.45 -9.52 12.88
CA ASP A 123 4.84 -10.40 13.88
C ASP A 123 3.65 -9.71 14.55
N ILE A 124 2.45 -10.23 14.33
CA ILE A 124 1.21 -9.68 14.88
C ILE A 124 1.17 -9.77 16.40
N ALA A 125 1.65 -10.85 17.01
CA ALA A 125 1.62 -10.99 18.46
C ALA A 125 2.54 -9.95 19.12
N ALA A 126 3.73 -9.71 18.54
CA ALA A 126 4.64 -8.67 18.99
C ALA A 126 4.03 -7.27 18.84
N LEU A 127 3.34 -7.00 17.72
CA LEU A 127 2.64 -5.72 17.51
C LEU A 127 1.51 -5.53 18.52
N GLU A 128 0.71 -6.55 18.79
CA GLU A 128 -0.36 -6.48 19.80
C GLU A 128 0.20 -6.21 21.19
N ALA A 129 1.28 -6.86 21.57
CA ALA A 129 1.95 -6.60 22.85
C ALA A 129 2.50 -5.18 22.93
N LEU A 130 3.03 -4.64 21.83
CA LEU A 130 3.46 -3.24 21.75
C LEU A 130 2.28 -2.28 21.90
N PHE A 131 1.18 -2.50 21.16
CA PHE A 131 -0.04 -1.69 21.27
C PHE A 131 -0.65 -1.75 22.67
N ALA A 132 -0.67 -2.92 23.32
CA ALA A 132 -1.18 -3.05 24.69
C ALA A 132 -0.35 -2.28 25.72
N ARG A 133 0.97 -2.15 25.48
CA ARG A 133 1.89 -1.46 26.38
C ARG A 133 1.97 0.06 26.13
N GLU A 134 1.98 0.47 24.87
CA GLU A 134 2.33 1.83 24.44
C GLU A 134 1.26 2.50 23.56
N GLY A 135 0.20 1.76 23.19
CA GLY A 135 -0.85 2.26 22.31
C GLY A 135 -1.64 3.40 22.95
N VAL A 136 -1.93 4.42 22.15
CA VAL A 136 -2.79 5.53 22.52
C VAL A 136 -3.91 5.63 21.49
N ASP A 137 -5.14 5.74 21.97
CA ASP A 137 -6.28 6.00 21.09
C ASP A 137 -6.19 7.40 20.51
N VAL A 138 -6.05 7.46 19.18
CA VAL A 138 -6.08 8.72 18.44
C VAL A 138 -7.43 8.83 17.77
N SER A 139 -8.32 9.64 18.34
CA SER A 139 -9.63 9.91 17.75
C SER A 139 -9.51 10.85 16.54
N ALA A 140 -10.19 10.52 15.44
CA ALA A 140 -10.30 11.39 14.28
C ALA A 140 -11.21 12.61 14.52
N ILE A 141 -12.00 12.61 15.61
CA ILE A 141 -13.02 13.63 15.92
C ILE A 141 -12.60 14.51 17.10
N LEU A 142 -11.81 13.97 18.04
CA LEU A 142 -11.35 14.72 19.21
C LEU A 142 -9.93 15.24 18.93
N VAL A 143 -9.83 16.26 18.09
CA VAL A 143 -8.62 17.11 18.05
C VAL A 143 -8.77 18.08 19.21
N PRO A 144 -7.91 18.04 20.25
CA PRO A 144 -7.92 19.08 21.27
C PRO A 144 -7.61 20.40 20.55
N GLU A 145 -8.52 21.37 20.62
CA GLU A 145 -8.23 22.73 20.20
C GLU A 145 -7.02 23.22 21.03
N ARG A 146 -5.84 23.15 20.43
CA ARG A 146 -4.68 23.92 20.88
C ARG A 146 -4.63 25.18 20.04
N PHE A 147 -5.45 26.15 20.43
CA PHE A 147 -5.19 27.56 20.16
C PHE A 147 -4.56 28.18 21.41
#